data_AF-A0A5A7U018-F1
#
_entry.id   AF-A0A5A7U018-F1
#
_cell.length_a   1.000
_cell.length_b   1.000
_cell.length_c   1.000
_cell.angle_alpha   90.00
_cell.angle_beta   90.00
_cell.angle_gamma   90.00
#
_symmetry.space_group_name_H-M   'P 1'
#
loop_
_entity.id
_entity.type
_entity.pdbx_description
1 polymer ?
#
loop_
_entity_poly.entity_id
_entity_poly.type
_entity_poly.pdbx_seq_one_letter_code
_entity_poly.pdbx_strand_id
1 'polypeptide(L)'
;MDLANAGEVGKAPVANQVADVVSAKSSNLCPCVKLKPVSKVTKGGYLEVGVQTYGGGLWHTWFDRDLTIAGRVIVKKEKSGSVSYIHRLVRVEDPIMRIPTLAIHFDRGTDGFKVNTQSHLLPVLATRELNKAVTKNDAQNDGEKTDPKSSPNSSKHHTLLLQLLADQLNCEPDDICDFELQACDTQPSLVGGAQKEFIFSGRLDNLCMSFCSLKARNMTEALLTYLEGQVPA
;
A
#
# COMPACT_ATOMS: atom_id res chain seq x y z
N MET A 1 -0.15 13.81 -6.58
CA MET A 1 1.18 14.21 -6.09
C MET A 1 0.93 14.77 -4.70
N ASP A 2 1.08 13.95 -3.66
CA ASP A 2 0.93 14.45 -2.30
C ASP A 2 2.30 14.94 -1.83
N LEU A 3 2.52 16.25 -1.96
CA LEU A 3 3.62 16.94 -1.31
C LEU A 3 3.18 17.22 0.13
N ALA A 4 3.72 16.45 1.07
CA ALA A 4 3.64 16.84 2.47
C ALA A 4 4.69 17.94 2.70
N ASN A 5 4.23 19.17 2.89
CA ASN A 5 5.10 20.31 3.18
C ASN A 5 5.06 20.59 4.68
N ALA A 6 6.24 20.69 5.28
CA ALA A 6 6.43 21.21 6.62
C ALA A 6 7.32 22.46 6.52
N GLY A 7 6.90 23.55 7.14
CA GLY A 7 7.63 24.82 7.12
C GLY A 7 7.55 25.51 8.47
N GLU A 8 8.58 26.29 8.78
CA GLU A 8 8.70 27.10 9.99
C GLU A 8 9.24 28.47 9.60
N VAL A 9 8.77 29.52 10.27
CA VAL A 9 9.17 30.91 9.98
C VAL A 9 10.06 31.40 11.11
N GLY A 10 11.29 31.82 10.78
CA GLY A 10 12.25 32.33 11.76
C GLY A 10 11.82 33.68 12.35
N LYS A 11 12.37 34.02 13.52
CA LYS A 11 12.05 35.25 14.28
C LYS A 11 12.79 36.52 13.79
N ALA A 12 13.69 36.41 12.81
CA ALA A 12 14.46 37.54 12.31
C ALA A 12 13.59 38.53 11.48
N PRO A 13 13.97 39.81 11.34
CA PRO A 13 13.23 40.75 10.51
C PRO A 13 13.13 40.24 9.06
N VAL A 14 11.93 40.28 8.49
CA VAL A 14 11.56 39.70 7.18
C VAL A 14 12.51 40.13 6.04
N ALA A 15 13.11 41.32 6.14
CA ALA A 15 13.98 41.88 5.11
C ALA A 15 15.30 41.11 4.88
N ASN A 16 15.75 40.27 5.82
CA ASN A 16 17.02 39.52 5.74
C ASN A 16 16.85 38.00 5.96
N GLN A 17 15.63 37.45 5.86
CA GLN A 17 15.44 36.00 6.02
C GLN A 17 15.89 35.23 4.77
N VAL A 18 16.70 34.20 4.97
CA VAL A 18 17.05 33.20 3.96
C VAL A 18 16.15 31.98 4.17
N ALA A 19 15.60 31.45 3.10
CA ALA A 19 14.82 30.20 3.15
C ALA A 19 15.76 29.01 2.91
N ASP A 20 15.98 28.22 3.97
CA ASP A 20 16.67 26.93 3.84
C ASP A 20 15.66 25.85 3.47
N VAL A 21 15.74 25.36 2.23
CA VAL A 21 14.79 24.39 1.68
C VAL A 21 15.47 23.04 1.46
N VAL A 22 14.98 22.03 2.19
CA VAL A 22 15.34 20.62 1.94
C VAL A 22 14.14 19.93 1.30
N SER A 23 14.31 19.43 0.08
CA SER A 23 13.27 18.69 -0.64
C SER A 23 13.60 17.20 -0.69
N ALA A 24 12.66 16.37 -0.26
CA ALA A 24 12.73 14.92 -0.37
C ALA A 24 11.36 14.37 -0.77
N LYS A 25 11.33 13.31 -1.59
CA LYS A 25 10.10 12.82 -2.23
C LYS A 25 9.58 11.57 -1.52
N SER A 26 8.42 11.69 -0.88
CA SER A 26 7.88 10.73 0.11
C SER A 26 7.24 9.46 -0.48
N SER A 27 6.52 9.52 -1.60
CA SER A 27 5.60 8.40 -1.97
C SER A 27 5.60 8.00 -3.45
N ASN A 28 6.04 8.88 -4.35
CA ASN A 28 5.82 8.72 -5.79
C ASN A 28 7.10 8.38 -6.59
N LEU A 29 8.10 7.77 -5.96
CA LEU A 29 9.32 7.30 -6.64
C LEU A 29 9.73 5.87 -6.30
N CYS A 30 9.37 5.33 -5.13
CA CYS A 30 9.63 3.91 -4.90
C CYS A 30 8.79 3.11 -5.91
N PRO A 31 9.41 2.35 -6.82
CA PRO A 31 8.65 1.56 -7.75
C PRO A 31 7.81 0.55 -6.98
N CYS A 32 6.53 0.46 -7.30
CA CYS A 32 5.61 -0.42 -6.61
C CYS A 32 4.58 -1.02 -7.55
N VAL A 33 3.96 -2.10 -7.10
CA VAL A 33 2.84 -2.75 -7.77
C VAL A 33 1.55 -2.17 -7.18
N LYS A 34 0.77 -1.44 -7.97
CA LYS A 34 -0.51 -0.84 -7.55
C LYS A 34 -1.68 -1.68 -8.02
N LEU A 35 -2.75 -1.75 -7.25
CA LEU A 35 -3.98 -2.41 -7.68
C LEU A 35 -4.65 -1.58 -8.79
N LYS A 36 -5.21 -2.25 -9.79
CA LYS A 36 -6.01 -1.59 -10.84
C LYS A 36 -7.40 -1.21 -10.30
N PRO A 37 -8.05 -0.18 -10.88
CA PRO A 37 -9.45 0.16 -10.55
C PRO A 37 -10.44 -0.99 -10.79
N VAL A 38 -10.10 -1.91 -11.68
CA VAL A 38 -10.77 -3.20 -11.82
C VAL A 38 -9.71 -4.27 -11.58
N SER A 39 -9.72 -4.84 -10.38
CA SER A 39 -8.68 -5.77 -9.92
C SER A 39 -9.14 -7.23 -9.92
N LYS A 40 -10.41 -7.51 -10.23
CA LYS A 40 -10.92 -8.89 -10.28
C LYS A 40 -10.35 -9.65 -11.47
N VAL A 41 -9.50 -10.64 -11.18
CA VAL A 41 -8.99 -11.60 -12.18
C VAL A 41 -9.19 -13.02 -11.63
N THR A 42 -9.60 -13.95 -12.48
CA THR A 42 -9.77 -15.36 -12.10
C THR A 42 -9.17 -16.24 -13.18
N LYS A 43 -8.22 -17.09 -12.81
CA LYS A 43 -7.47 -17.92 -13.74
C LYS A 43 -7.07 -19.24 -13.08
N GLY A 44 -7.28 -20.35 -13.78
CA GLY A 44 -6.81 -21.66 -13.33
C GLY A 44 -7.30 -22.12 -11.94
N GLY A 45 -8.48 -21.67 -11.50
CA GLY A 45 -9.01 -21.96 -10.16
C GLY A 45 -8.54 -21.00 -9.06
N TYR A 46 -7.62 -20.07 -9.38
CA TYR A 46 -7.11 -19.06 -8.46
C TYR A 46 -7.84 -17.72 -8.64
N LEU A 47 -8.00 -17.02 -7.52
CA LEU A 47 -8.40 -15.63 -7.45
C LEU A 47 -7.13 -14.78 -7.48
N GLU A 48 -6.91 -14.12 -8.60
CA GLU A 48 -5.76 -13.24 -8.83
C GLU A 48 -6.21 -11.77 -8.71
N VAL A 49 -5.28 -10.89 -8.38
CA VAL A 49 -5.54 -9.44 -8.29
C VAL A 49 -4.86 -8.72 -9.44
N GLY A 50 -5.66 -8.02 -10.24
CA GLY A 50 -5.20 -7.17 -11.33
C GLY A 50 -4.40 -5.99 -10.79
N VAL A 51 -3.15 -5.90 -11.25
CA VAL A 51 -2.21 -4.85 -10.82
C VAL A 51 -1.62 -4.09 -12.01
N GLN A 52 -1.02 -2.94 -11.71
CA GLN A 52 -0.28 -2.08 -12.62
C GLN A 52 1.06 -1.69 -11.98
N THR A 53 2.10 -1.61 -12.80
CA THR A 53 3.42 -1.17 -12.39
C THR A 53 3.46 0.34 -12.26
N TYR A 54 3.98 0.84 -11.14
CA TYR A 54 4.23 2.26 -10.91
C TYR A 54 5.74 2.51 -10.81
N GLY A 55 6.28 3.41 -11.65
CA GLY A 55 7.71 3.70 -11.71
C GLY A 55 8.52 2.68 -12.52
N GLY A 56 9.85 2.82 -12.51
CA GLY A 56 10.80 1.95 -13.24
C GLY A 56 11.40 0.87 -12.35
N GLY A 57 10.57 -0.05 -11.84
CA GLY A 57 10.98 -1.05 -10.86
C GLY A 57 11.72 -2.25 -11.43
N LEU A 58 12.54 -2.88 -10.58
CA LEU A 58 13.11 -4.21 -10.84
C LEU A 58 12.04 -5.28 -10.57
N TRP A 59 11.14 -5.50 -11.52
CA TRP A 59 9.94 -6.32 -11.29
C TRP A 59 10.18 -7.78 -10.91
N HIS A 60 11.32 -8.36 -11.31
CA HIS A 60 11.67 -9.72 -10.95
C HIS A 60 11.88 -9.90 -9.43
N THR A 61 12.20 -8.84 -8.67
CA THR A 61 12.41 -8.93 -7.22
C THR A 61 11.11 -9.03 -6.41
N TRP A 62 9.98 -8.76 -7.05
CA TRP A 62 8.63 -8.85 -6.46
C TRP A 62 8.06 -10.27 -6.49
N PHE A 63 8.68 -11.17 -7.26
CA PHE A 63 8.29 -12.56 -7.29
C PHE A 63 8.71 -13.27 -5.99
N ASP A 64 7.91 -14.24 -5.58
CA ASP A 64 8.14 -15.08 -4.40
C ASP A 64 8.35 -14.32 -3.09
N ARG A 65 7.84 -13.08 -3.05
CA ARG A 65 7.71 -12.27 -1.83
C ARG A 65 6.35 -12.47 -1.19
N ASP A 66 6.33 -12.39 0.12
CA ASP A 66 5.11 -12.35 0.90
C ASP A 66 4.59 -10.91 0.85
N LEU A 67 3.48 -10.70 0.15
CA LEU A 67 2.95 -9.38 -0.16
C LEU A 67 1.66 -9.14 0.62
N THR A 68 1.53 -7.91 1.09
CA THR A 68 0.29 -7.35 1.63
C THR A 68 -0.07 -6.07 0.90
N ILE A 69 -1.22 -5.48 1.22
CA ILE A 69 -1.69 -4.20 0.67
C ILE A 69 -1.64 -3.09 1.70
N ALA A 70 -1.28 -1.89 1.25
CA ALA A 70 -1.39 -0.67 2.03
C ALA A 70 -1.79 0.50 1.12
N GLY A 71 -2.46 1.50 1.68
CA GLY A 71 -2.81 2.71 0.93
C GLY A 71 -4.01 3.43 1.52
N ARG A 72 -4.82 4.02 0.64
CA ARG A 72 -5.97 4.86 0.99
C ARG A 72 -7.25 4.26 0.45
N VAL A 73 -8.29 4.29 1.27
CA VAL A 73 -9.66 3.90 0.90
C VAL A 73 -10.59 5.09 1.09
N ILE A 74 -11.51 5.27 0.15
CA ILE A 74 -12.60 6.25 0.21
C ILE A 74 -13.84 5.53 0.73
N VAL A 75 -14.32 5.94 1.91
CA VAL A 75 -15.47 5.33 2.57
C VAL A 75 -16.61 6.34 2.61
N LYS A 76 -17.80 5.90 2.22
CA LYS A 76 -19.04 6.65 2.37
C LYS A 76 -19.48 6.61 3.83
N LYS A 77 -19.85 7.76 4.39
CA LYS A 77 -20.50 7.87 5.68
C LYS A 77 -21.81 8.62 5.55
N GLU A 78 -22.88 7.97 5.97
CA GLU A 78 -24.20 8.58 6.05
C GLU A 78 -24.52 8.95 7.49
N LYS A 79 -24.80 10.23 7.75
CA LYS A 79 -25.22 10.71 9.07
C LYS A 79 -26.38 11.68 8.88
N SER A 80 -27.52 11.37 9.50
CA SER A 80 -28.72 12.22 9.48
C SER A 80 -29.17 12.64 8.07
N GLY A 81 -29.18 11.70 7.11
CA GLY A 81 -29.58 11.94 5.72
C GLY A 81 -28.57 12.71 4.87
N SER A 82 -27.40 13.07 5.42
CA SER A 82 -26.29 13.66 4.67
C SER A 82 -25.24 12.61 4.35
N VAL A 83 -24.91 12.48 3.08
CA VAL A 83 -23.83 11.60 2.59
C VAL A 83 -22.53 12.38 2.56
N SER A 84 -21.50 11.87 3.23
CA SER A 84 -20.15 12.40 3.24
C SER A 84 -19.16 11.32 2.80
N TYR A 85 -18.02 11.71 2.24
CA TYR A 85 -16.94 10.80 1.86
C TYR A 85 -15.71 11.12 2.70
N ILE A 86 -15.10 10.08 3.28
CA ILE A 86 -13.90 10.22 4.09
C ILE A 86 -12.76 9.38 3.52
N HIS A 87 -11.54 9.85 3.69
CA HIS A 87 -10.33 9.09 3.35
C HIS A 87 -9.79 8.42 4.59
N ARG A 88 -9.53 7.12 4.50
CA ARG A 88 -8.93 6.31 5.55
C ARG A 88 -7.69 5.63 5.02
N LEU A 89 -6.62 5.63 5.80
CA LEU A 89 -5.44 4.83 5.52
C LEU A 89 -5.69 3.41 6.02
N VAL A 90 -5.24 2.43 5.25
CA VAL A 90 -5.33 1.02 5.57
C VAL A 90 -4.00 0.34 5.28
N ARG A 91 -3.65 -0.63 6.12
CA ARG A 91 -2.56 -1.58 5.91
C ARG A 91 -3.01 -2.91 6.49
N VAL A 92 -3.02 -3.95 5.67
CA VAL A 92 -3.23 -5.31 6.16
C VAL A 92 -1.90 -5.81 6.69
N GLU A 93 -1.86 -6.37 7.90
CA GLU A 93 -0.60 -6.83 8.51
C GLU A 93 -0.16 -8.19 7.96
N ASP A 94 -1.11 -9.07 7.68
CA ASP A 94 -0.86 -10.42 7.19
C ASP A 94 -0.43 -10.47 5.71
N PRO A 95 0.41 -11.45 5.33
CA PRO A 95 0.77 -11.70 3.94
C PRO A 95 -0.39 -12.37 3.20
N ILE A 96 -1.22 -11.55 2.55
CA ILE A 96 -2.43 -12.01 1.86
C ILE A 96 -2.20 -12.40 0.40
N MET A 97 -1.07 -12.04 -0.20
CA MET A 97 -0.83 -12.21 -1.62
C MET A 97 0.60 -12.62 -1.94
N ARG A 98 0.79 -13.31 -3.07
CA ARG A 98 2.11 -13.67 -3.59
C ARG A 98 2.11 -13.72 -5.10
N ILE A 99 3.21 -13.30 -5.73
CA ILE A 99 3.45 -13.46 -7.16
C ILE A 99 4.37 -14.67 -7.35
N PRO A 100 3.86 -15.85 -7.72
CA PRO A 100 4.68 -17.06 -7.83
C PRO A 100 5.55 -17.03 -9.09
N THR A 101 6.78 -17.55 -9.00
CA THR A 101 7.60 -17.82 -10.20
C THR A 101 7.12 -19.07 -10.94
N LEU A 102 7.34 -19.10 -12.25
CA LEU A 102 7.17 -20.33 -13.03
C LEU A 102 8.31 -21.29 -12.69
N ALA A 103 7.98 -22.57 -12.49
CA ALA A 103 8.99 -23.57 -12.21
C ALA A 103 10.00 -23.68 -13.38
N ILE A 104 11.30 -23.68 -13.03
CA ILE A 104 12.43 -23.71 -13.98
C ILE A 104 12.36 -24.87 -14.99
N HIS A 105 11.74 -26.00 -14.62
CA HIS A 105 11.56 -27.15 -15.51
C HIS A 105 10.78 -26.82 -16.79
N PHE A 106 9.91 -25.80 -16.72
CA PHE A 106 9.10 -25.28 -17.83
C PHE A 106 9.68 -24.03 -18.49
N ASP A 107 10.74 -23.44 -17.93
CA ASP A 107 11.44 -22.28 -18.49
C ASP A 107 12.89 -22.64 -18.81
N ARG A 108 13.10 -23.27 -19.97
CA ARG A 108 14.39 -23.82 -20.42
C ARG A 108 15.20 -22.83 -21.28
N GLY A 109 14.75 -21.58 -21.37
CA GLY A 109 15.39 -20.56 -22.20
C GLY A 109 16.74 -20.11 -21.62
N THR A 110 17.71 -19.86 -22.49
CA THR A 110 19.02 -19.27 -22.15
C THR A 110 18.94 -17.75 -21.96
N ASP A 111 17.79 -17.15 -22.24
CA ASP A 111 17.56 -15.71 -22.38
C ASP A 111 17.36 -14.95 -21.04
N GLY A 112 17.52 -15.64 -19.92
CA GLY A 112 17.24 -15.10 -18.58
C GLY A 112 15.74 -14.89 -18.31
N PHE A 113 15.42 -14.51 -17.08
CA PHE A 113 14.04 -14.35 -16.62
C PHE A 113 13.39 -13.08 -17.22
N LYS A 114 12.63 -13.25 -18.30
CA LYS A 114 11.89 -12.16 -18.98
C LYS A 114 10.48 -12.02 -18.41
N VAL A 115 10.26 -10.96 -17.61
CA VAL A 115 8.97 -10.69 -16.98
C VAL A 115 8.05 -9.90 -17.93
N ASN A 116 6.88 -10.44 -18.23
CA ASN A 116 5.77 -9.66 -18.78
C ASN A 116 4.99 -9.03 -17.64
N THR A 117 5.01 -7.69 -17.55
CA THR A 117 4.41 -6.94 -16.44
C THR A 117 2.89 -7.02 -16.39
N GLN A 118 2.22 -7.36 -17.50
CA GLN A 118 0.77 -7.45 -17.56
C GLN A 118 0.27 -8.86 -17.21
N SER A 119 0.97 -9.91 -17.64
CA SER A 119 0.51 -11.30 -17.48
C SER A 119 1.19 -12.06 -16.34
N HIS A 120 2.44 -11.74 -15.99
CA HIS A 120 3.21 -12.51 -15.01
C HIS A 120 3.23 -11.89 -13.61
N LEU A 121 2.92 -10.59 -13.48
CA LEU A 121 2.92 -9.88 -12.20
C LEU A 121 1.57 -9.92 -11.46
N LEU A 122 0.66 -10.83 -11.81
CA LEU A 122 -0.64 -10.94 -11.15
C LEU A 122 -0.48 -11.71 -9.83
N PRO A 123 -0.57 -11.07 -8.65
CA PRO A 123 -0.53 -11.78 -7.39
C PRO A 123 -1.76 -12.67 -7.20
N VAL A 124 -1.53 -13.85 -6.63
CA VAL A 124 -2.58 -14.78 -6.19
C VAL A 124 -3.02 -14.38 -4.78
N LEU A 125 -4.33 -14.27 -4.58
CA LEU A 125 -4.96 -13.95 -3.29
C LEU A 125 -5.51 -15.20 -2.60
N ALA A 126 -6.26 -16.03 -3.31
CA ALA A 126 -6.90 -17.21 -2.74
C ALA A 126 -7.27 -18.24 -3.83
N THR A 127 -7.66 -19.44 -3.42
CA THR A 127 -8.27 -20.44 -4.32
C THR A 127 -9.79 -20.28 -4.34
N ARG A 128 -10.41 -20.61 -5.47
CA ARG A 128 -11.87 -20.51 -5.64
C ARG A 128 -12.61 -21.49 -4.73
N GLU A 129 -12.03 -22.64 -4.46
CA GLU A 129 -12.61 -23.75 -3.70
C GLU A 129 -12.79 -23.36 -2.23
N LEU A 130 -11.73 -22.83 -1.60
CA LEU A 130 -11.80 -22.35 -0.21
C LEU A 130 -12.70 -21.13 -0.09
N ASN A 131 -12.64 -20.20 -1.06
CA ASN A 131 -13.50 -19.02 -1.04
C ASN A 131 -15.00 -19.41 -1.09
N LYS A 132 -15.36 -20.43 -1.89
CA LYS A 132 -16.73 -20.98 -1.92
C LYS A 132 -17.16 -21.58 -0.58
N ALA A 133 -16.25 -22.24 0.15
CA ALA A 133 -16.55 -22.84 1.44
C ALA A 133 -16.81 -21.78 2.51
N VAL A 134 -16.04 -20.70 2.53
CA VAL A 134 -16.27 -19.55 3.43
C VAL A 134 -17.63 -18.93 3.17
N THR A 135 -17.96 -18.64 1.91
CA THR A 135 -19.30 -18.08 1.55
C THR A 135 -20.46 -19.03 1.86
N LYS A 136 -20.23 -20.34 1.99
CA LYS A 136 -21.26 -21.32 2.35
C LYS A 136 -21.49 -21.42 3.86
N ASN A 137 -20.46 -21.20 4.68
CA ASN A 137 -20.60 -21.18 6.13
C ASN A 137 -21.36 -19.93 6.61
N ASP A 138 -21.24 -18.81 5.90
CA ASP A 138 -22.06 -17.61 6.15
C ASP A 138 -23.46 -17.70 5.52
N ALA A 139 -23.67 -18.63 4.57
CA ALA A 139 -24.93 -18.86 3.88
C ALA A 139 -25.74 -20.05 4.44
N GLN A 140 -25.68 -20.28 5.75
CA GLN A 140 -26.64 -21.12 6.45
C GLN A 140 -27.89 -20.30 6.82
N ASN A 141 -28.46 -19.61 5.83
CA ASN A 141 -29.86 -19.25 5.71
C ASN A 141 -30.16 -18.91 4.23
N ASP A 142 -31.12 -19.66 3.69
CA ASP A 142 -31.85 -19.49 2.44
C ASP A 142 -31.11 -19.69 1.09
N GLY A 143 -31.37 -20.88 0.52
CA GLY A 143 -32.19 -21.01 -0.68
C GLY A 143 -31.77 -20.21 -1.90
N GLU A 144 -31.26 -20.96 -2.89
CA GLU A 144 -31.25 -20.69 -4.34
C GLU A 144 -32.09 -19.46 -4.76
N LYS A 145 -31.49 -18.28 -4.69
CA LYS A 145 -32.00 -17.03 -5.26
C LYS A 145 -30.85 -16.24 -5.87
N THR A 146 -31.06 -15.96 -7.15
CA THR A 146 -30.39 -14.95 -7.99
C THR A 146 -29.81 -13.77 -7.22
N ASP A 147 -28.53 -13.49 -7.48
CA ASP A 147 -27.76 -12.27 -7.16
C ASP A 147 -28.52 -11.22 -6.32
N PRO A 148 -28.33 -11.18 -4.99
CA PRO A 148 -28.90 -10.11 -4.18
C PRO A 148 -28.10 -8.84 -4.45
N LYS A 149 -28.73 -7.85 -5.11
CA LYS A 149 -28.27 -6.46 -5.31
C LYS A 149 -26.74 -6.32 -5.36
N SER A 150 -26.13 -6.67 -6.49
CA SER A 150 -24.69 -6.51 -6.67
C SER A 150 -24.31 -5.03 -6.57
N SER A 151 -23.79 -4.62 -5.40
CA SER A 151 -23.09 -3.35 -5.25
C SER A 151 -22.07 -3.17 -6.38
N PRO A 152 -21.96 -2.00 -7.00
CA PRO A 152 -21.14 -1.79 -8.20
C PRO A 152 -19.67 -2.24 -8.02
N ASN A 153 -19.16 -2.25 -6.79
CA ASN A 153 -17.78 -2.63 -6.49
C ASN A 153 -17.53 -4.15 -6.38
N SER A 154 -18.54 -4.97 -6.12
CA SER A 154 -18.39 -6.45 -6.12
C SER A 154 -18.23 -7.04 -7.53
N SER A 155 -18.61 -6.26 -8.55
CA SER A 155 -18.34 -6.57 -9.95
C SER A 155 -16.86 -6.31 -10.33
N LYS A 156 -16.25 -5.26 -9.76
CA LYS A 156 -14.89 -4.79 -10.10
C LYS A 156 -13.78 -5.48 -9.32
N HIS A 157 -14.08 -5.94 -8.11
CA HIS A 157 -13.11 -6.53 -7.17
C HIS A 157 -13.62 -7.87 -6.63
N HIS A 158 -12.70 -8.68 -6.08
CA HIS A 158 -13.10 -9.89 -5.36
C HIS A 158 -13.78 -9.51 -4.04
N THR A 159 -14.89 -10.18 -3.70
CA THR A 159 -15.61 -9.94 -2.44
C THR A 159 -14.73 -10.17 -1.22
N LEU A 160 -13.84 -11.18 -1.26
CA LEU A 160 -12.86 -11.44 -0.21
C LEU A 160 -11.93 -10.24 0.04
N LEU A 161 -11.48 -9.56 -1.01
CA LEU A 161 -10.64 -8.37 -0.87
C LEU A 161 -11.40 -7.21 -0.22
N LEU A 162 -12.66 -7.00 -0.63
CA LEU A 162 -13.50 -5.96 -0.05
C LEU A 162 -13.81 -6.25 1.43
N GLN A 163 -14.07 -7.51 1.78
CA GLN A 163 -14.29 -7.94 3.16
C GLN A 163 -13.04 -7.68 4.03
N LEU A 164 -11.86 -8.06 3.55
CA LEU A 164 -10.60 -7.80 4.27
C LEU A 164 -10.39 -6.29 4.52
N LEU A 165 -10.73 -5.43 3.57
CA LEU A 165 -10.63 -3.98 3.75
C LEU A 165 -11.70 -3.44 4.71
N ALA A 166 -12.92 -3.96 4.63
CA ALA A 166 -14.05 -3.63 5.49
C ALA A 166 -13.74 -3.97 6.95
N ASP A 167 -13.21 -5.16 7.21
CA ASP A 167 -12.81 -5.63 8.55
C ASP A 167 -11.72 -4.73 9.14
N GLN A 168 -10.72 -4.32 8.35
CA GLN A 168 -9.66 -3.43 8.81
C GLN A 168 -10.14 -1.99 9.08
N LEU A 169 -11.19 -1.54 8.38
CA LEU A 169 -11.71 -0.18 8.47
C LEU A 169 -12.90 -0.05 9.45
N ASN A 170 -13.43 -1.17 9.93
CA ASN A 170 -14.69 -1.29 10.66
C ASN A 170 -15.85 -0.60 9.92
N CYS A 171 -16.03 -0.95 8.64
CA CYS A 171 -17.14 -0.48 7.80
C CYS A 171 -17.75 -1.64 7.02
N GLU A 172 -18.91 -1.44 6.39
CA GLU A 172 -19.48 -2.44 5.50
C GLU A 172 -18.75 -2.45 4.14
N PRO A 173 -18.66 -3.59 3.43
CA PRO A 173 -18.06 -3.64 2.09
C PRO A 173 -18.71 -2.68 1.09
N ASP A 174 -20.00 -2.38 1.27
CA ASP A 174 -20.77 -1.47 0.42
C ASP A 174 -20.47 0.02 0.68
N ASP A 175 -19.90 0.35 1.83
CA ASP A 175 -19.47 1.72 2.13
C ASP A 175 -18.17 2.10 1.40
N ILE A 176 -17.40 1.10 0.95
CA ILE A 176 -16.16 1.30 0.20
C ILE A 176 -16.52 1.80 -1.20
N CYS A 177 -16.16 3.05 -1.50
CA CYS A 177 -16.46 3.68 -2.79
C CYS A 177 -15.36 3.43 -3.82
N ASP A 178 -14.10 3.66 -3.42
CA ASP A 178 -12.91 3.51 -4.27
C ASP A 178 -11.67 3.40 -3.37
N PHE A 179 -10.54 2.98 -3.92
CA PHE A 179 -9.29 2.89 -3.19
C PHE A 179 -8.05 3.06 -4.08
N GLU A 180 -6.99 3.59 -3.48
CA GLU A 180 -5.64 3.57 -4.05
C GLU A 180 -4.76 2.71 -3.15
N LEU A 181 -4.54 1.47 -3.57
CA LEU A 181 -3.77 0.48 -2.83
C LEU A 181 -2.54 0.05 -3.60
N GLN A 182 -1.45 -0.17 -2.88
CA GLN A 182 -0.20 -0.71 -3.39
C GLN A 182 0.16 -1.99 -2.63
N ALA A 183 0.72 -2.96 -3.34
CA ALA A 183 1.34 -4.11 -2.75
C ALA A 183 2.65 -3.70 -2.06
N CYS A 184 2.95 -4.33 -0.93
CA CYS A 184 4.18 -4.12 -0.18
C CYS A 184 4.65 -5.42 0.46
N ASP A 185 5.97 -5.59 0.54
CA ASP A 185 6.59 -6.70 1.27
C ASP A 185 6.21 -6.62 2.76
N THR A 186 5.81 -7.75 3.34
CA THR A 186 5.53 -7.89 4.77
C THR A 186 6.79 -8.04 5.60
N GLN A 187 7.93 -8.38 4.99
CA GLN A 187 9.20 -8.50 5.68
C GLN A 187 9.57 -7.18 6.38
N PRO A 188 9.75 -7.17 7.72
CA PRO A 188 10.12 -5.97 8.44
C PRO A 188 11.56 -5.55 8.13
N SER A 189 11.81 -4.24 8.17
CA SER A 189 13.15 -3.69 8.03
C SER A 189 14.02 -4.08 9.22
N LEU A 190 15.29 -4.44 8.97
CA LEU A 190 16.21 -4.90 10.01
C LEU A 190 17.66 -4.48 9.77
N VAL A 191 18.48 -4.51 10.81
CA VAL A 191 19.92 -4.32 10.72
C VAL A 191 20.58 -5.68 10.52
N GLY A 192 21.40 -5.80 9.48
CA GLY A 192 22.05 -7.04 9.04
C GLY A 192 23.53 -6.87 8.69
N GLY A 193 24.12 -7.93 8.14
CA GLY A 193 25.57 -8.04 7.91
C GLY A 193 26.29 -8.68 9.09
N ALA A 194 27.46 -9.28 8.84
CA ALA A 194 28.23 -9.99 9.86
C ALA A 194 28.57 -9.10 11.08
N GLN A 195 28.75 -7.80 10.84
CA GLN A 195 29.04 -6.80 11.87
C GLN A 195 27.84 -5.88 12.17
N LYS A 196 26.63 -6.20 11.70
CA LYS A 196 25.42 -5.36 11.85
C LYS A 196 25.59 -3.93 11.29
N GLU A 197 26.25 -3.82 10.15
CA GLU A 197 26.57 -2.54 9.49
C GLU A 197 25.56 -2.12 8.40
N PHE A 198 24.69 -3.03 7.96
CA PHE A 198 23.75 -2.78 6.87
C PHE A 198 22.32 -2.63 7.36
N ILE A 199 21.52 -1.85 6.64
CA ILE A 199 20.07 -1.75 6.81
C ILE A 199 19.40 -2.48 5.66
N PHE A 200 18.65 -3.53 5.96
CA PHE A 200 17.82 -4.25 5.00
C PHE A 200 16.40 -3.72 5.10
N SER A 201 15.95 -3.01 4.07
CA SER A 201 14.61 -2.45 4.01
C SER A 201 14.16 -2.30 2.58
N GLY A 202 12.89 -2.59 2.31
CA GLY A 202 12.24 -2.10 1.10
C GLY A 202 12.10 -0.57 1.13
N ARG A 203 11.92 0.03 -0.03
CA ARG A 203 11.55 1.47 -0.19
C ARG A 203 12.58 2.47 0.35
N LEU A 204 13.85 2.07 0.52
CA LEU A 204 14.92 2.99 0.96
C LEU A 204 15.02 4.22 0.04
N ASP A 205 14.92 4.00 -1.27
CA ASP A 205 14.77 5.06 -2.27
C ASP A 205 13.30 5.54 -2.35
N ASN A 206 12.93 6.75 -1.93
CA ASN A 206 13.75 7.78 -1.27
C ASN A 206 13.30 8.04 0.18
N LEU A 207 12.63 7.07 0.80
CA LEU A 207 12.07 7.22 2.15
C LEU A 207 13.16 7.47 3.20
N CYS A 208 14.36 6.92 3.00
CA CYS A 208 15.50 7.15 3.88
C CYS A 208 15.87 8.64 3.93
N MET A 209 15.94 9.31 2.78
CA MET A 209 16.26 10.74 2.73
C MET A 209 15.12 11.58 3.30
N SER A 210 13.87 11.27 2.95
CA SER A 210 12.71 11.97 3.53
C SER A 210 12.68 11.89 5.05
N PHE A 211 12.99 10.71 5.61
CA PHE A 211 13.09 10.53 7.06
C PHE A 211 14.23 11.36 7.67
N CYS A 212 15.43 11.32 7.08
CA CYS A 212 16.58 12.09 7.56
C CYS A 212 16.31 13.61 7.52
N SER A 213 15.70 14.12 6.45
CA SER A 213 15.34 15.53 6.31
C SER A 213 14.37 15.99 7.39
N LEU A 214 13.30 15.22 7.64
CA LEU A 214 12.33 15.54 8.70
C LEU A 214 12.94 15.44 10.10
N LYS A 215 13.77 14.42 10.35
CA LYS A 215 14.43 14.24 11.63
C LYS A 215 15.41 15.38 11.93
N ALA A 216 16.20 15.79 10.94
CA ALA A 216 17.10 16.94 11.07
C ALA A 216 16.34 18.21 11.43
N ARG A 217 15.22 18.48 10.75
CA ARG A 217 14.35 19.64 11.06
C ARG A 217 13.87 19.63 12.51
N ASN A 218 13.32 18.50 12.97
CA ASN A 218 12.80 18.38 14.34
C ASN A 218 13.92 18.57 15.40
N MET A 219 15.15 18.13 15.11
CA MET A 219 16.29 18.33 16.00
C MET A 219 16.69 19.81 16.10
N THR A 220 16.68 20.54 14.98
CA THR A 220 16.95 21.98 14.96
C THR A 220 15.91 22.76 15.79
N GLU A 221 14.63 22.42 15.63
CA GLU A 221 13.52 23.03 16.37
C GLU A 221 13.67 22.83 17.90
N ALA A 222 14.03 21.61 18.31
CA ALA A 222 14.28 21.28 19.72
C ALA A 222 15.50 22.03 20.29
N LEU A 223 16.57 22.19 19.51
CA LEU A 223 17.77 22.92 19.92
C LEU A 223 17.49 24.41 20.10
N LEU A 224 16.76 25.03 19.17
CA LEU A 224 16.36 26.44 19.26
C LEU A 224 15.50 26.68 20.52
N THR A 225 14.52 25.81 20.77
CA THR A 225 13.66 25.90 21.96
C THR A 225 14.47 25.77 23.25
N TYR A 226 15.45 24.86 23.30
CA TYR A 226 16.33 24.70 24.46
C TYR A 226 17.22 25.93 24.71
N LEU A 227 17.81 26.48 23.65
CA LEU A 227 18.66 27.67 23.75
C LEU A 227 17.85 28.89 24.21
N GLU A 228 16.63 29.09 23.69
CA GLU A 228 15.74 30.17 24.12
C GLU A 228 15.31 30.03 25.59
N GLY A 229 15.14 28.80 26.09
CA GLY A 229 14.83 28.53 27.49
C GLY A 229 15.98 28.76 28.47
N GLN A 230 17.21 28.97 27.99
CA GLN A 230 18.40 29.22 28.81
C GLN A 230 18.88 30.67 28.81
N VAL A 231 18.24 31.57 28.04
CA VAL A 231 18.55 33.00 28.09
C VAL A 231 17.76 33.63 29.23
N PRO A 232 18.38 34.07 30.35
CA PRO A 232 17.66 34.86 31.34
C PRO A 232 17.21 36.19 30.72
N ALA A 233 16.00 36.62 31.09
CA ALA A 233 15.37 37.86 30.64
C ALA A 233 16.21 39.11 30.94
#